data_AF-A0A9E0Z3Y1-F1
#
_entry.id   AF-A0A9E0Z3Y1-F1
#
_cell.length_a   1.000
_cell.length_b   1.000
_cell.length_c   1.000
_cell.angle_alpha   90.00
_cell.angle_beta   90.00
_cell.angle_gamma   90.00
#
_symmetry.space_group_name_H-M   'P 1'
#
loop_
_entity.id
_entity.type
_entity.pdbx_description
1 polymer ?
#
loop_
_entity_poly.entity_id
_entity_poly.type
_entity_poly.pdbx_seq_one_letter_code
_entity_poly.pdbx_strand_id
1 'polypeptide(L)' 'MNDKNFIEELRQKREEYGVTQTRLAVACGISREYYNRIEKGKQPLNGELREVIEKQIERFNPQEPLFLLIDYFRVRFPTT' A
#
# COMPACT_ATOMS: atom_id res chain seq x y z
N MET A 1 18.02 12.53 0.96
CA MET A 1 16.70 12.86 1.53
C MET A 1 16.71 12.50 3.01
N ASN A 2 16.23 13.38 3.88
CA ASN A 2 16.17 13.15 5.32
C ASN A 2 14.99 12.21 5.64
N ASP A 3 15.15 11.21 6.50
CA ASP A 3 14.10 10.20 6.77
C ASP A 3 12.77 10.81 7.22
N LYS A 4 12.83 11.96 7.92
CA LYS A 4 11.63 12.72 8.32
C LYS A 4 10.82 13.24 7.13
N ASN A 5 11.48 13.69 6.06
CA ASN A 5 10.78 14.19 4.87
C ASN A 5 10.08 13.03 4.15
N PHE A 6 10.78 11.89 4.04
CA PHE A 6 10.19 10.69 3.43
C PHE A 6 8.95 10.19 4.18
N ILE A 7 8.99 10.16 5.51
CA ILE A 7 7.87 9.69 6.32
C ILE A 7 6.63 10.58 6.13
N GLU A 8 6.79 11.90 6.05
CA GLU A 8 5.67 12.80 5.77
C GLU A 8 5.15 12.67 4.34
N GLU A 9 6.04 12.58 3.34
CA GLU A 9 5.65 12.32 1.95
C GLU A 9 4.86 11.01 1.82
N LEU A 10 5.32 9.94 2.47
CA LEU A 10 4.65 8.65 2.51
C LEU A 10 3.26 8.76 3.13
N ARG A 11 3.13 9.47 4.26
CA ARG A 11 1.85 9.66 4.95
C ARG A 11 0.87 10.42 4.07
N GLN A 12 1.30 11.53 3.47
CA GLN A 12 0.47 12.35 2.59
C GLN A 12 -0.01 11.54 1.38
N LYS A 13 0.91 10.81 0.73
CA LYS A 13 0.60 9.94 -0.42
C LYS A 13 -0.39 8.84 -0.06
N ARG A 14 -0.22 8.21 1.12
CA ARG A 14 -1.14 7.19 1.63
C ARG A 14 -2.55 7.75 1.85
N GLU A 15 -2.65 8.94 2.41
CA GLU A 15 -3.93 9.62 2.66
C GLU A 15 -4.60 10.04 1.34
N GLU A 16 -3.83 10.57 0.39
CA GLU A 16 -4.30 10.91 -0.97
C GLU A 16 -4.82 9.69 -1.72
N TYR A 17 -4.12 8.56 -1.64
CA TYR A 17 -4.55 7.30 -2.26
C TYR A 17 -5.70 6.62 -1.51
N GLY A 18 -6.17 7.18 -0.38
CA GLY A 18 -7.24 6.60 0.42
C GLY A 18 -6.88 5.26 1.08
N VAL A 19 -5.59 5.02 1.32
CA VAL A 19 -5.08 3.76 1.88
C VAL A 19 -4.98 3.85 3.40
N THR A 20 -5.50 2.85 4.11
CA THR A 20 -5.36 2.79 5.57
C THR A 20 -3.98 2.27 5.98
N GLN A 21 -3.49 2.66 7.16
CA GLN A 21 -2.25 2.13 7.73
C GLN A 21 -2.24 0.59 7.76
N THR A 22 -3.38 -0.02 8.13
CA THR A 22 -3.53 -1.48 8.18
C THR A 22 -3.32 -2.10 6.81
N ARG A 23 -3.93 -1.53 5.76
CA ARG A 23 -3.85 -2.07 4.40
C ARG A 23 -2.43 -2.00 3.85
N LEU A 24 -1.73 -0.89 4.06
CA LEU A 24 -0.34 -0.74 3.64
C LEU A 24 0.61 -1.63 4.45
N ALA A 25 0.41 -1.73 5.76
CA ALA A 25 1.22 -2.60 6.62
C ALA A 25 1.13 -4.08 6.19
N VAL A 26 -0.09 -4.57 5.90
CA VAL A 26 -0.32 -5.91 5.37
C VAL A 26 0.39 -6.11 4.03
N ALA A 27 0.30 -5.15 3.11
CA ALA A 27 0.99 -5.23 1.81
C ALA A 27 2.53 -5.27 1.95
N CYS A 28 3.06 -4.62 2.98
CA CYS A 28 4.50 -4.62 3.28
C CYS A 28 4.95 -5.79 4.15
N GLY A 29 4.04 -6.68 4.57
CA GLY A 29 4.37 -7.84 5.41
C GLY A 29 4.77 -7.49 6.85
N ILE A 30 4.35 -6.32 7.36
CA ILE A 30 4.68 -5.85 8.72
C ILE A 30 3.40 -5.64 9.53
N SER A 31 3.55 -5.57 10.86
CA SER A 31 2.40 -5.26 11.72
C SER A 31 1.97 -3.80 11.57
N ARG A 32 0.66 -3.53 11.73
CA ARG A 32 0.13 -2.16 11.75
C ARG A 32 0.81 -1.31 12.81
N GLU A 33 1.10 -1.90 13.98
CA GLU A 33 1.77 -1.18 15.07
C GLU A 33 3.19 -0.77 14.69
N TYR A 34 3.95 -1.66 14.04
CA TYR A 34 5.29 -1.35 13.55
C TYR A 34 5.26 -0.22 12.52
N TYR A 35 4.34 -0.29 11.56
CA TYR A 35 4.12 0.78 10.59
C TYR A 35 3.74 2.12 11.25
N ASN A 36 2.88 2.11 12.28
CA ASN A 36 2.51 3.32 13.02
C ASN A 36 3.71 3.96 13.74
N ARG A 37 4.61 3.14 14.30
CA ARG A 37 5.85 3.64 14.92
C ARG A 37 6.78 4.29 13.91
N ILE A 38 6.83 3.76 12.68
CA ILE A 38 7.54 4.36 11.55
C ILE A 38 6.93 5.72 11.18
N GLU A 39 5.61 5.79 10.95
CA GLU A 39 4.95 7.07 10.60
C GLU A 39 5.10 8.14 11.69
N LYS A 40 5.24 7.74 12.96
CA LYS A 40 5.51 8.66 14.08
C LYS A 40 6.98 9.00 14.27
N GLY A 41 7.88 8.48 13.43
CA GLY A 41 9.34 8.67 13.55
C GLY A 41 9.95 8.04 14.81
N LYS A 42 9.25 7.10 15.46
CA LYS A 42 9.72 6.40 16.68
C LYS A 42 10.57 5.19 16.35
N GLN A 43 10.46 4.67 15.13
CA GLN A 43 11.23 3.54 14.62
C GLN A 43 12.03 3.99 13.39
N PRO A 44 13.35 3.76 13.34
CA PRO A 44 14.13 4.05 12.15
C PRO A 44 13.70 3.15 10.99
N LEU A 45 13.73 3.70 9.78
CA LEU A 45 13.38 2.96 8.57
C LEU A 45 14.59 2.14 8.10
N ASN A 46 14.40 0.84 7.86
CA ASN A 46 15.42 0.04 7.16
C ASN A 46 15.35 0.35 5.65
N GLY A 47 16.50 0.39 4.97
CA GLY A 47 16.58 0.65 3.53
C GLY A 47 15.77 -0.35 2.69
N GLU A 48 15.86 -1.64 3.00
CA GLU A 48 15.07 -2.68 2.31
C GLU A 48 13.56 -2.46 2.52
N LEU A 49 13.15 -2.12 3.74
CA LEU A 49 11.74 -1.87 4.06
C LEU A 49 11.24 -0.61 3.35
N ARG A 50 12.09 0.41 3.19
CA ARG A 50 11.76 1.61 2.42
C ARG A 50 11.40 1.27 0.99
N GLU A 51 12.25 0.50 0.30
CA GLU A 51 12.00 0.08 -1.08
C GLU A 51 10.70 -0.74 -1.20
N VAL A 52 10.44 -1.62 -0.23
CA VAL A 52 9.19 -2.38 -0.18
C VAL A 52 7.99 -1.45 -0.03
N ILE A 53 8.04 -0.50 0.90
CA ILE A 53 6.96 0.46 1.13
C ILE A 53 6.69 1.30 -0.13
N GLU A 54 7.75 1.85 -0.75
CA GLU A 54 7.66 2.63 -1.99
C GLU A 54 6.99 1.82 -3.11
N LYS A 55 7.40 0.55 -3.30
CA LYS A 55 6.77 -0.32 -4.30
C LYS A 55 5.31 -0.65 -3.98
N GLN A 56 4.98 -0.90 -2.71
CA GLN A 56 3.62 -1.27 -2.33
C GLN A 56 2.66 -0.08 -2.36
N ILE A 57 3.12 1.14 -2.03
CA ILE A 57 2.25 2.32 -2.07
C ILE A 57 1.84 2.66 -3.51
N GLU A 58 2.74 2.53 -4.50
CA GLU A 58 2.38 2.76 -5.91
C GLU A 58 1.34 1.77 -6.43
N ARG A 59 1.29 0.54 -5.91
CA ARG A 59 0.25 -0.44 -6.29
C ARG A 59 -1.16 -0.01 -5.88
N PHE A 60 -1.28 0.96 -4.98
CA PHE A 60 -2.54 1.55 -4.58
C PHE A 60 -2.84 2.88 -5.30
N ASN A 61 -2.00 3.30 -6.26
CA ASN A 61 -2.19 4.53 -7.00
C ASN A 61 -3.55 4.52 -7.74
N PRO A 62 -4.50 5.40 -7.38
CA PRO A 62 -5.80 5.45 -8.03
C PRO A 62 -5.75 6.01 -9.46
N GLN A 63 -4.68 6.72 -9.82
CA GLN A 63 -4.45 7.26 -11.16
C GLN A 63 -3.85 6.22 -12.12
N GLU A 64 -3.39 5.07 -11.59
CA GLU A 64 -2.87 3.96 -12.37
C GLU A 64 -3.88 2.79 -12.32
N PRO A 65 -4.92 2.81 -13.17
CA PRO A 65 -5.97 1.80 -13.13
C PRO A 65 -5.42 0.44 -13.54
N LEU A 66 -5.76 -0.60 -12.77
CA LEU A 66 -5.58 -1.99 -13.17
C LEU A 66 -6.56 -2.33 -14.30
N PHE A 67 -6.05 -2.83 -15.42
CA PHE A 67 -6.85 -3.36 -16.51
C PHE A 67 -6.96 -4.89 -16.38
N LEU A 68 -8.18 -5.41 -16.48
CA LEU A 68 -8.45 -6.85 -16.58
C LEU A 68 -9.12 -7.12 -17.93
N LEU A 69 -8.47 -7.89 -18.79
CA LEU A 69 -9.06 -8.41 -20.02
C LEU A 69 -9.73 -9.75 -19.73
N ILE A 70 -11.02 -9.85 -20.07
CA ILE A 70 -11.79 -11.09 -19.89
C ILE A 70 -12.18 -11.60 -21.28
N ASP A 71 -11.53 -12.67 -21.74
CA ASP A 71 -11.79 -13.24 -23.07
C ASP A 71 -13.11 -14.02 -23.14
N TYR A 72 -13.46 -14.71 -22.06
CA TYR A 72 -14.68 -15.51 -21.99
C TYR A 72 -15.18 -15.62 -20.55
N PHE A 73 -16.43 -15.21 -20.33
CA PHE A 73 -17.12 -15.36 -19.06
C PHE A 73 -18.39 -16.19 -19.25
N ARG A 74 -18.49 -17.33 -18.56
CA ARG A 74 -19.67 -18.21 -18.63
C ARG A 74 -20.34 -18.29 -17.27
N VAL A 75 -21.59 -17.83 -17.21
CA VAL A 75 -22.48 -18.04 -16.06
C VAL A 75 -23.38 -19.23 -16.35
N ARG A 76 -23.58 -20.10 -15.36
CA ARG A 76 -24.59 -21.16 -15.41
C ARG A 76 -25.46 -21.06 -14.16
N PHE A 77 -26.75 -21.30 -14.34
CA PHE A 77 -27.70 -21.40 -13.24
C PHE A 77 -28.15 -22.86 -13.06
N PRO A 78 -28.50 -23.27 -11.83
CA PRO A 78 -29.13 -24.58 -11.60
C PRO A 78 -30.48 -24.62 -12.31
N THR A 79 -30.72 -25.66 -13.11
CA THR A 79 -32.05 -25.97 -13.63
C THR A 79 -32.75 -26.94 -12.68
N THR A 80 -34.06 -26.75 -12.50
CA THR A 80 -34.95 -27.64 -11.75
C THR A 80 -35.21 -28.93 -12.50
#